data_AF-A0A1I8D3H3-F1
#
_entry.id   AF-A0A1I8D3H3-F1
#
_cell.length_a   1.000
_cell.length_b   1.000
_cell.length_c   1.000
_cell.angle_alpha   90.00
_cell.angle_beta   90.00
_cell.angle_gamma   90.00
#
_symmetry.space_group_name_H-M   'P 1'
#
loop_
_entity.id
_entity.type
_entity.pdbx_description
1 polymer ?
#
loop_
_entity_poly.entity_id
_entity_poly.type
_entity_poly.pdbx_seq_one_letter_code
_entity_poly.pdbx_strand_id
1 'polypeptide(L)'
;MLTNLLHDYLDPMFISDKYFAKFFKDNEKRLENSFVFLMADHGHRISGFAKTKMGGFESNNPSLMMTVPKALRSNKELMKNLRDNANKHKSHFDTYATMLDIITEAGRTGFKNLTEFDLTSVVQSDTIKGKSLFRPIHEEDRDCYSMNIPSQFCLCEPKFSPVEHVHQNILNALKSAFVTELNMKLDNDGLRLKCAKMVLNPDKPFIVEYVMGKSKRIVFKITATTLPGNAEYKAFINENMKLEDSNIIRLNHYAEQAEVCEKKSTFRRFCYCKSLIKTIS
;
A
#
# COMPACT_ATOMS: atom_id res chain seq x y z
N MET A 1 8.76 9.38 17.48
CA MET A 1 7.96 9.70 16.27
C MET A 1 6.91 8.61 16.14
N LEU A 2 5.62 8.95 16.11
CA LEU A 2 4.50 7.99 16.04
C LEU A 2 4.62 6.99 14.88
N THR A 3 5.36 7.36 13.83
CA THR A 3 5.66 6.54 12.66
C THR A 3 6.46 5.27 12.94
N ASN A 4 7.29 5.23 14.00
CA ASN A 4 8.12 4.05 14.30
C ASN A 4 7.41 3.01 15.19
N LEU A 5 6.21 3.36 15.67
CA LEU A 5 5.54 2.63 16.74
C LEU A 5 5.12 1.22 16.32
N LEU A 6 4.77 1.03 15.05
CA LEU A 6 4.37 -0.26 14.46
C LEU A 6 5.21 -0.63 13.23
N HIS A 7 6.36 0.04 13.06
CA HIS A 7 7.16 -0.13 11.85
C HIS A 7 7.76 -1.54 11.78
N ASP A 8 8.35 -2.02 12.88
CA ASP A 8 9.12 -3.28 12.90
C ASP A 8 8.36 -4.45 13.55
N TYR A 9 7.56 -4.16 14.58
CA TYR A 9 6.81 -5.15 15.37
C TYR A 9 5.40 -4.65 15.69
N LEU A 10 4.46 -5.58 15.88
CA LEU A 10 3.07 -5.27 16.25
C LEU A 10 2.88 -5.08 17.77
N ASP A 11 3.76 -5.66 18.59
CA ASP A 11 3.65 -5.66 20.06
C ASP A 11 3.49 -4.27 20.71
N PRO A 12 4.15 -3.18 20.24
CA PRO A 12 4.02 -1.87 20.87
C PRO A 12 2.63 -1.23 20.72
N MET A 13 1.73 -1.80 19.91
CA MET A 13 0.39 -1.26 19.68
C MET A 13 -0.40 -1.09 20.98
N PHE A 14 -0.44 -2.14 21.80
CA PHE A 14 -1.19 -2.14 23.07
C PHE A 14 -0.63 -1.12 24.07
N ILE A 15 0.68 -0.95 24.11
CA ILE A 15 1.33 0.05 24.98
C ILE A 15 0.96 1.47 24.54
N SER A 16 0.71 1.65 23.25
CA SER A 16 0.54 2.97 22.64
C SER A 16 -0.88 3.47 22.71
N ASP A 17 -1.84 2.55 22.75
CA ASP A 17 -3.26 2.83 22.93
C ASP A 17 -3.52 3.77 24.13
N LYS A 18 -2.92 3.50 25.29
CA LYS A 18 -3.08 4.37 26.49
C LYS A 18 -2.59 5.80 26.26
N TYR A 19 -1.57 5.99 25.43
CA TYR A 19 -1.04 7.33 25.11
C TYR A 19 -1.94 8.06 24.12
N PHE A 20 -2.50 7.37 23.12
CA PHE A 20 -3.53 7.93 22.24
C PHE A 20 -4.79 8.30 23.02
N ALA A 21 -5.29 7.38 23.85
CA ALA A 21 -6.46 7.63 24.69
C ALA A 21 -6.25 8.83 25.61
N LYS A 22 -5.07 8.92 26.25
CA LYS A 22 -4.70 10.10 27.05
C LYS A 22 -4.64 11.37 26.21
N PHE A 23 -4.01 11.34 25.03
CA PHE A 23 -3.93 12.50 24.14
C PHE A 23 -5.32 13.02 23.76
N PHE A 24 -6.23 12.14 23.33
CA PHE A 24 -7.59 12.55 22.94
C PHE A 24 -8.41 13.04 24.13
N LYS A 25 -8.26 12.42 25.30
CA LYS A 25 -8.94 12.86 26.53
C LYS A 25 -8.44 14.24 27.00
N ASP A 26 -7.12 14.43 27.03
CA ASP A 26 -6.52 15.71 27.46
C ASP A 26 -6.84 16.85 26.49
N ASN A 27 -7.10 16.55 25.22
CA ASN A 27 -7.43 17.53 24.18
C ASN A 27 -8.92 17.56 23.80
N GLU A 28 -9.80 16.88 24.54
CA GLU A 28 -11.22 16.72 24.20
C GLU A 28 -11.90 18.06 23.87
N LYS A 29 -11.76 19.04 24.78
CA LYS A 29 -12.35 20.39 24.60
C LYS A 29 -11.80 21.14 23.38
N ARG A 30 -10.54 20.90 23.00
CA ARG A 30 -9.93 21.56 21.83
C ARG A 30 -10.38 20.92 20.52
N LEU A 31 -10.67 19.63 20.55
CA LEU A 31 -11.08 18.84 19.39
C LEU A 31 -12.60 18.77 19.21
N GLU A 32 -13.39 19.25 20.18
CA GLU A 32 -14.85 19.09 20.18
C GLU A 32 -15.53 19.72 18.95
N ASN A 33 -14.94 20.77 18.38
CA ASN A 33 -15.44 21.47 17.21
C ASN A 33 -14.63 21.16 15.93
N SER A 34 -13.88 20.06 15.93
CA SER A 34 -13.00 19.68 14.83
C SER A 34 -13.41 18.34 14.20
N PHE A 35 -13.21 18.23 12.89
CA PHE A 35 -13.03 16.92 12.27
C PHE A 35 -11.63 16.44 12.63
N VAL A 36 -11.52 15.24 13.21
CA VAL A 36 -10.24 14.65 13.58
C VAL A 36 -10.06 13.39 12.78
N PHE A 37 -8.97 13.31 12.02
CA PHE A 37 -8.59 12.14 11.24
C PHE A 37 -7.37 11.51 11.91
N LEU A 38 -7.48 10.23 12.26
CA LEU A 38 -6.37 9.38 12.66
C LEU A 38 -6.21 8.32 11.58
N MET A 39 -5.08 8.33 10.89
CA MET A 39 -4.86 7.46 9.74
C MET A 39 -3.43 6.93 9.70
N ALA A 40 -3.28 5.76 9.08
CA ALA A 40 -2.00 5.22 8.67
C ALA A 40 -1.80 5.43 7.15
N ASP A 41 -0.55 5.45 6.71
CA ASP A 41 -0.16 5.48 5.29
C ASP A 41 -0.14 4.07 4.67
N HIS A 42 0.13 3.06 5.48
CA HIS A 42 0.07 1.64 5.12
C HIS A 42 -0.28 0.79 6.35
N GLY A 43 -0.64 -0.48 6.17
CA GLY A 43 -0.71 -1.42 7.28
C GLY A 43 0.64 -2.07 7.59
N HIS A 44 0.69 -3.06 8.48
CA HIS A 44 1.96 -3.66 8.88
C HIS A 44 2.54 -4.53 7.75
N ARG A 45 3.71 -4.13 7.26
CA ARG A 45 4.32 -4.66 6.02
C ARG A 45 5.66 -5.38 6.23
N ILE A 46 6.04 -5.61 7.47
CA ILE A 46 7.33 -6.21 7.83
C ILE A 46 7.07 -7.45 8.71
N SER A 47 8.15 -8.12 9.16
CA SER A 47 8.12 -9.35 9.96
C SER A 47 7.56 -10.60 9.24
N GLY A 48 7.50 -11.72 9.97
CA GLY A 48 6.88 -12.95 9.49
C GLY A 48 5.37 -12.81 9.22
N PHE A 49 4.69 -11.87 9.87
CA PHE A 49 3.25 -11.65 9.67
C PHE A 49 2.93 -11.24 8.24
N ALA A 50 3.71 -10.34 7.63
CA ALA A 50 3.53 -9.89 6.24
C ALA A 50 3.63 -11.01 5.19
N LYS A 51 4.20 -12.17 5.56
CA LYS A 51 4.27 -13.37 4.70
C LYS A 51 3.00 -14.22 4.73
N THR A 52 2.14 -14.03 5.74
CA THR A 52 0.85 -14.72 5.83
C THR A 52 -0.15 -14.10 4.86
N LYS A 53 -1.21 -14.84 4.50
CA LYS A 53 -2.31 -14.30 3.69
C LYS A 53 -2.95 -13.06 4.34
N MET A 54 -3.17 -13.12 5.66
CA MET A 54 -3.73 -11.99 6.41
C MET A 54 -2.79 -10.79 6.40
N GLY A 55 -1.51 -10.98 6.70
CA GLY A 55 -0.55 -9.87 6.73
C GLY A 55 -0.28 -9.27 5.34
N GLY A 56 -0.35 -10.06 4.28
CA GLY A 56 -0.33 -9.56 2.90
C GLY A 56 -1.49 -8.60 2.62
N PHE A 57 -2.70 -9.01 2.99
CA PHE A 57 -3.90 -8.16 2.90
C PHE A 57 -3.76 -6.89 3.77
N GLU A 58 -3.43 -7.06 5.04
CA GLU A 58 -3.31 -5.97 6.00
C GLU A 58 -2.21 -4.97 5.62
N SER A 59 -1.12 -5.39 4.96
CA SER A 59 -0.05 -4.50 4.48
C SER A 59 -0.58 -3.35 3.62
N ASN A 60 -1.65 -3.61 2.86
CA ASN A 60 -2.31 -2.68 1.95
C ASN A 60 -3.59 -2.06 2.52
N ASN A 61 -3.98 -2.42 3.76
CA ASN A 61 -5.21 -1.99 4.41
C ASN A 61 -4.91 -1.03 5.57
N PRO A 62 -4.55 0.24 5.31
CA PRO A 62 -4.26 1.20 6.37
C PRO A 62 -5.51 1.53 7.20
N SER A 63 -5.31 1.78 8.49
CA SER A 63 -6.37 2.27 9.36
C SER A 63 -6.79 3.70 9.01
N LEU A 64 -8.08 3.97 9.04
CA LEU A 64 -8.66 5.31 8.96
C LEU A 64 -9.78 5.43 9.99
N MET A 65 -9.62 6.35 10.93
CA MET A 65 -10.61 6.72 11.92
C MET A 65 -10.91 8.21 11.78
N MET A 66 -12.18 8.58 11.94
CA MET A 66 -12.60 9.96 11.88
C MET A 66 -13.61 10.27 12.99
N THR A 67 -13.44 11.40 13.67
CA THR A 67 -14.47 11.97 14.55
C THR A 67 -15.06 13.23 13.93
N VAL A 68 -16.37 13.42 14.13
CA VAL A 68 -17.13 14.58 13.65
C VAL A 68 -17.25 15.62 14.79
N PRO A 69 -17.23 16.94 14.48
CA PRO A 69 -17.54 18.00 15.45
C PRO A 69 -18.83 17.72 16.22
N LYS A 70 -18.84 17.97 17.53
CA LYS A 70 -19.95 17.64 18.43
C LYS A 70 -21.29 18.21 17.96
N ALA A 71 -21.29 19.45 17.49
CA ALA A 71 -22.48 20.13 16.96
C ALA A 71 -23.08 19.44 15.71
N LEU A 72 -22.25 18.75 14.92
CA LEU A 72 -22.69 18.07 13.68
C LEU A 72 -23.11 16.61 13.93
N ARG A 73 -22.86 16.04 15.12
CA ARG A 73 -23.23 14.63 15.42
C ARG A 73 -24.74 14.40 15.49
N SER A 74 -25.54 15.45 15.67
CA SER A 74 -27.01 15.40 15.61
C SER A 74 -27.55 15.41 14.18
N ASN A 75 -26.71 15.72 13.18
CA ASN A 75 -27.08 15.69 11.78
C ASN A 75 -27.24 14.23 11.31
N LYS A 76 -28.49 13.80 11.19
CA LYS A 76 -28.84 12.42 10.83
C LYS A 76 -28.36 12.03 9.44
N GLU A 77 -28.39 12.94 8.48
CA GLU A 77 -27.94 12.69 7.09
C GLU A 77 -26.43 12.45 7.05
N LEU A 78 -25.65 13.38 7.61
CA LEU A 78 -24.19 13.27 7.70
C LEU A 78 -23.77 11.98 8.42
N MET A 79 -24.33 11.73 9.60
CA MET A 79 -23.98 10.56 10.40
C MET A 79 -24.41 9.24 9.76
N LYS A 80 -25.52 9.23 9.00
CA LYS A 80 -25.95 8.07 8.22
C LYS A 80 -24.97 7.78 7.08
N ASN A 81 -24.67 8.77 6.25
CA ASN A 81 -23.73 8.61 5.13
C ASN A 81 -22.36 8.11 5.62
N LEU A 82 -21.85 8.67 6.73
CA LEU A 82 -20.60 8.22 7.33
C LEU A 82 -20.62 6.78 7.81
N ARG A 83 -21.70 6.34 8.48
CA ARG A 83 -21.85 4.95 8.95
C ARG A 83 -21.98 3.99 7.77
N ASP A 84 -22.77 4.34 6.77
CA ASP A 84 -22.96 3.52 5.57
C ASP A 84 -21.65 3.38 4.79
N ASN A 85 -20.88 4.46 4.66
CA ASN A 85 -19.61 4.46 3.94
C ASN A 85 -18.45 3.83 4.74
N ALA A 86 -18.57 3.73 6.08
CA ALA A 86 -17.53 3.13 6.93
C ALA A 86 -17.21 1.68 6.53
N ASN A 87 -18.19 0.92 6.01
CA ASN A 87 -18.02 -0.48 5.63
C ASN A 87 -17.72 -0.70 4.13
N LYS A 88 -17.68 0.35 3.30
CA LYS A 88 -17.46 0.24 1.85
C LYS A 88 -15.98 0.26 1.47
N HIS A 89 -15.65 -0.22 0.27
CA HIS A 89 -14.29 -0.11 -0.26
C HIS A 89 -13.90 1.37 -0.48
N LYS A 90 -12.81 1.82 0.17
CA LYS A 90 -12.36 3.23 0.21
C LYS A 90 -10.87 3.33 -0.15
N SER A 91 -10.44 4.49 -0.61
CA SER A 91 -9.02 4.84 -0.82
C SER A 91 -8.68 6.18 -0.17
N HIS A 92 -7.40 6.51 -0.09
CA HIS A 92 -6.97 7.84 0.38
C HIS A 92 -7.45 8.99 -0.51
N PHE A 93 -7.84 8.73 -1.77
CA PHE A 93 -8.48 9.74 -2.60
C PHE A 93 -9.85 10.14 -2.02
N ASP A 94 -10.61 9.22 -1.41
CA ASP A 94 -11.87 9.54 -0.75
C ASP A 94 -11.63 10.37 0.53
N THR A 95 -10.55 10.08 1.27
CA THR A 95 -10.14 10.90 2.41
C THR A 95 -9.83 12.34 1.98
N TYR A 96 -9.06 12.50 0.90
CA TYR A 96 -8.77 13.81 0.30
C TYR A 96 -10.06 14.53 -0.15
N ALA A 97 -10.94 13.84 -0.89
CA ALA A 97 -12.22 14.39 -1.31
C ALA A 97 -13.10 14.82 -0.12
N THR A 98 -13.08 14.08 0.98
CA THR A 98 -13.80 14.44 2.22
C THR A 98 -13.24 15.71 2.84
N MET A 99 -11.91 15.85 2.91
CA MET A 99 -11.26 17.06 3.42
C MET A 99 -11.58 18.27 2.54
N LEU A 100 -11.58 18.09 1.22
CA LEU A 100 -11.98 19.12 0.27
C LEU A 100 -13.44 19.53 0.48
N ASP A 101 -14.35 18.58 0.64
CA ASP A 101 -15.77 18.84 0.89
C ASP A 101 -16.00 19.63 2.19
N ILE A 102 -15.25 19.33 3.26
CA ILE A 102 -15.28 20.09 4.53
C ILE A 102 -15.04 21.58 4.28
N ILE A 103 -14.02 21.92 3.49
CA ILE A 103 -13.61 23.31 3.25
C ILE A 103 -14.31 23.97 2.06
N THR A 104 -15.11 23.22 1.31
CA THR A 104 -15.85 23.70 0.13
C THR A 104 -17.34 23.48 0.30
N GLU A 105 -17.93 22.48 -0.36
CA GLU A 105 -19.37 22.37 -0.54
C GLU A 105 -20.11 22.00 0.75
N ALA A 106 -19.70 20.95 1.46
CA ALA A 106 -20.32 20.61 2.74
C ALA A 106 -20.15 21.73 3.78
N GLY A 107 -18.99 22.40 3.81
CA GLY A 107 -18.80 23.58 4.66
C GLY A 107 -19.75 24.73 4.30
N ARG A 108 -19.84 25.06 3.01
CA ARG A 108 -20.67 26.15 2.45
C ARG A 108 -22.16 25.94 2.71
N THR A 109 -22.65 24.70 2.65
CA THR A 109 -24.06 24.38 2.89
C THR A 109 -24.39 24.17 4.37
N GLY A 110 -23.40 24.28 5.27
CA GLY A 110 -23.58 23.96 6.68
C GLY A 110 -23.91 22.49 6.92
N PHE A 111 -23.31 21.60 6.12
CA PHE A 111 -23.46 20.14 6.15
C PHE A 111 -24.89 19.67 5.87
N LYS A 112 -25.63 20.39 5.02
CA LYS A 112 -26.98 20.03 4.58
C LYS A 112 -26.96 19.61 3.11
N ASN A 113 -27.95 18.82 2.69
CA ASN A 113 -28.11 18.36 1.32
C ASN A 113 -26.85 17.61 0.84
N LEU A 114 -26.45 16.60 1.61
CA LEU A 114 -25.26 15.79 1.37
C LEU A 114 -25.55 14.66 0.38
N THR A 115 -26.27 14.98 -0.70
CA THR A 115 -26.48 14.09 -1.85
C THR A 115 -25.19 13.93 -2.65
N GLU A 116 -25.19 13.00 -3.61
CA GLU A 116 -24.04 12.85 -4.52
C GLU A 116 -23.71 14.18 -5.20
N PHE A 117 -22.42 14.49 -5.25
CA PHE A 117 -21.91 15.75 -5.75
C PHE A 117 -20.49 15.53 -6.29
N ASP A 118 -20.24 16.03 -7.50
CA ASP A 118 -18.93 15.98 -8.12
C ASP A 118 -18.07 17.16 -7.66
N LEU A 119 -17.12 16.86 -6.76
CA LEU A 119 -16.16 17.84 -6.24
C LEU A 119 -15.16 18.34 -7.29
N THR A 120 -15.10 17.74 -8.48
CA THR A 120 -14.35 18.32 -9.60
C THR A 120 -14.86 19.73 -9.95
N SER A 121 -16.14 20.00 -9.74
CA SER A 121 -16.74 21.32 -9.99
C SER A 121 -16.24 22.43 -9.05
N VAL A 122 -15.62 22.09 -7.91
CA VAL A 122 -15.14 23.06 -6.92
C VAL A 122 -13.64 23.34 -7.00
N VAL A 123 -12.90 22.64 -7.87
CA VAL A 123 -11.46 22.87 -8.08
C VAL A 123 -11.20 23.32 -9.51
N GLN A 124 -10.31 24.29 -9.69
CA GLN A 124 -9.90 24.76 -11.01
C GLN A 124 -8.81 23.84 -11.56
N SER A 125 -8.98 23.37 -12.80
CA SER A 125 -7.95 22.66 -13.57
C SER A 125 -7.42 21.36 -12.95
N ASP A 126 -8.23 20.69 -12.13
CA ASP A 126 -7.92 19.36 -11.59
C ASP A 126 -9.18 18.47 -11.61
N THR A 127 -9.00 17.16 -11.45
CA THR A 127 -10.10 16.18 -11.36
C THR A 127 -10.02 15.44 -10.04
N ILE A 128 -11.11 15.48 -9.27
CA ILE A 128 -11.17 14.83 -7.97
C ILE A 128 -11.45 13.34 -8.17
N LYS A 129 -10.44 12.51 -7.87
CA LYS A 129 -10.48 11.06 -8.09
C LYS A 129 -11.30 10.29 -7.05
N GLY A 130 -11.51 10.88 -5.88
CA GLY A 130 -12.22 10.25 -4.77
C GLY A 130 -13.64 10.77 -4.59
N LYS A 131 -14.44 10.05 -3.82
CA LYS A 131 -15.77 10.49 -3.40
C LYS A 131 -15.74 10.89 -1.91
N SER A 132 -16.39 11.99 -1.55
CA SER A 132 -16.49 12.44 -0.16
C SER A 132 -17.26 11.42 0.69
N LEU A 133 -16.72 11.09 1.87
CA LEU A 133 -17.36 10.18 2.83
C LEU A 133 -18.65 10.76 3.43
N PHE A 134 -18.90 12.06 3.28
CA PHE A 134 -20.14 12.71 3.74
C PHE A 134 -21.33 12.48 2.83
N ARG A 135 -21.12 11.93 1.63
CA ARG A 135 -22.13 11.74 0.59
C ARG A 135 -22.28 10.25 0.29
N PRO A 136 -23.42 9.78 -0.25
CA PRO A 136 -23.58 8.37 -0.61
C PRO A 136 -22.48 7.89 -1.58
N ILE A 137 -21.85 6.77 -1.24
CA ILE A 137 -20.91 6.08 -2.13
C ILE A 137 -21.56 4.78 -2.61
N HIS A 138 -21.75 4.63 -3.91
CA HIS A 138 -22.20 3.40 -4.56
C HIS A 138 -21.03 2.41 -4.67
N GLU A 139 -21.22 1.17 -4.21
CA GLU A 139 -20.14 0.17 -4.13
C GLU A 139 -20.01 -0.64 -5.43
N GLU A 140 -21.12 -0.78 -6.14
CA GLU A 140 -21.22 -1.38 -7.47
C GLU A 140 -20.26 -0.76 -8.50
N ASP A 141 -19.90 0.51 -8.33
CA ASP A 141 -18.99 1.25 -9.22
C ASP A 141 -17.52 1.22 -8.75
N ARG A 142 -17.20 0.46 -7.70
CA ARG A 142 -15.91 0.53 -7.00
C ARG A 142 -15.10 -0.74 -7.18
N ASP A 143 -14.09 -0.65 -8.03
CA ASP A 143 -12.95 -1.54 -8.04
C ASP A 143 -11.66 -0.74 -7.95
N CYS A 144 -10.52 -1.44 -7.78
CA CYS A 144 -9.24 -0.76 -7.63
C CYS A 144 -8.90 0.13 -8.84
N TYR A 145 -9.34 -0.23 -10.05
CA TYR A 145 -9.08 0.57 -11.24
C TYR A 145 -9.94 1.84 -11.26
N SER A 146 -11.26 1.72 -11.03
CA SER A 146 -12.17 2.88 -10.96
C SER A 146 -11.81 3.83 -9.82
N MET A 147 -11.23 3.29 -8.74
CA MET A 147 -10.75 4.06 -7.59
C MET A 147 -9.31 4.58 -7.74
N ASN A 148 -8.67 4.38 -8.90
CA ASN A 148 -7.29 4.78 -9.18
C ASN A 148 -6.25 4.18 -8.19
N ILE A 149 -6.56 3.03 -7.57
CA ILE A 149 -5.68 2.28 -6.71
C ILE A 149 -4.73 1.45 -7.59
N PRO A 150 -3.41 1.68 -7.53
CA PRO A 150 -2.44 0.83 -8.21
C PRO A 150 -2.60 -0.64 -7.78
N SER A 151 -2.45 -1.58 -8.70
CA SER A 151 -2.71 -3.00 -8.44
C SER A 151 -1.97 -3.56 -7.22
N GLN A 152 -0.75 -3.08 -6.95
CA GLN A 152 0.06 -3.53 -5.81
C GLN A 152 -0.54 -3.18 -4.46
N PHE A 153 -1.44 -2.18 -4.41
CA PHE A 153 -2.15 -1.72 -3.22
C PHE A 153 -3.62 -2.13 -3.22
N CYS A 154 -4.05 -2.87 -4.25
CA CYS A 154 -5.41 -3.33 -4.37
C CYS A 154 -5.72 -4.40 -3.32
N LEU A 155 -6.79 -4.20 -2.54
CA LEU A 155 -7.26 -5.19 -1.56
C LEU A 155 -8.08 -6.32 -2.19
N CYS A 156 -8.55 -6.14 -3.44
CA CYS A 156 -9.20 -7.18 -4.20
C CYS A 156 -8.16 -8.21 -4.66
N GLU A 157 -7.67 -9.03 -3.73
CA GLU A 157 -6.66 -10.02 -4.04
C GLU A 157 -7.25 -11.17 -4.88
N PRO A 158 -6.69 -11.47 -6.06
CA PRO A 158 -6.99 -12.69 -6.76
C PRO A 158 -6.61 -13.89 -5.88
N LYS A 159 -7.43 -14.95 -5.89
CA LYS A 159 -7.05 -16.21 -5.24
C LYS A 159 -5.99 -16.90 -6.10
N PHE A 160 -4.72 -16.72 -5.73
CA PHE A 160 -3.60 -17.44 -6.33
C PHE A 160 -3.58 -18.89 -5.85
N SER A 161 -3.34 -19.80 -6.79
CA SER A 161 -3.14 -21.23 -6.53
C SER A 161 -1.66 -21.58 -6.62
N PRO A 162 -1.14 -22.45 -5.75
CA PRO A 162 0.23 -22.95 -5.91
C PRO A 162 0.35 -23.72 -7.22
N VAL A 163 1.46 -23.57 -7.92
CA VAL A 163 1.77 -24.42 -9.07
C VAL A 163 2.53 -25.65 -8.56
N GLU A 164 1.87 -26.80 -8.50
CA GLU A 164 2.50 -28.05 -8.01
C GLU A 164 3.71 -28.45 -8.85
N HIS A 165 3.59 -28.34 -10.18
CA HIS A 165 4.65 -28.67 -11.12
C HIS A 165 4.75 -27.60 -12.21
N VAL A 166 5.71 -26.69 -12.08
CA VAL A 166 6.05 -25.73 -13.14
C VAL A 166 7.01 -26.42 -14.11
N HIS A 167 6.66 -26.48 -15.40
CA HIS A 167 7.57 -26.99 -16.43
C HIS A 167 8.91 -26.22 -16.39
N GLN A 168 10.04 -26.93 -16.45
CA GLN A 168 11.37 -26.35 -16.22
C GLN A 168 11.68 -25.12 -17.10
N ASN A 169 11.22 -25.13 -18.36
CA ASN A 169 11.38 -24.00 -19.27
C ASN A 169 10.65 -22.75 -18.78
N ILE A 170 9.43 -22.90 -18.26
CA ILE A 170 8.64 -21.79 -17.70
C ILE A 170 9.30 -21.29 -16.42
N LEU A 171 9.76 -22.20 -15.56
CA LEU A 171 10.45 -21.83 -14.33
C LEU A 171 11.72 -21.03 -14.62
N ASN A 172 12.52 -21.46 -15.60
CA ASN A 172 13.73 -20.75 -16.01
C ASN A 172 13.41 -19.38 -16.62
N ALA A 173 12.35 -19.29 -17.43
CA ALA A 173 11.88 -18.03 -17.99
C ALA A 173 11.43 -17.04 -16.90
N LEU A 174 10.65 -17.50 -15.91
CA LEU A 174 10.22 -16.69 -14.77
C LEU A 174 11.40 -16.22 -13.91
N LYS A 175 12.35 -17.11 -13.60
CA LYS A 175 13.58 -16.75 -12.87
C LYS A 175 14.38 -15.68 -13.61
N SER A 176 14.55 -15.85 -14.93
CA SER A 176 15.27 -14.91 -15.79
C SER A 176 14.58 -13.55 -15.86
N ALA A 177 13.27 -13.54 -16.10
CA ALA A 177 12.46 -12.31 -16.15
C ALA A 177 12.52 -11.55 -14.82
N PHE A 178 12.33 -12.25 -13.69
CA PHE A 178 12.40 -11.65 -12.35
C PHE A 178 13.74 -10.97 -12.07
N VAL A 179 14.86 -11.67 -12.29
CA VAL A 179 16.21 -11.13 -12.03
C VAL A 179 16.56 -10.00 -13.00
N THR A 180 16.18 -10.14 -14.27
CA THR A 180 16.43 -9.12 -15.30
C THR A 180 15.72 -7.83 -14.95
N GLU A 181 14.42 -7.90 -14.68
CA GLU A 181 13.62 -6.73 -14.31
C GLU A 181 14.11 -6.09 -13.01
N LEU A 182 14.45 -6.88 -11.98
CA LEU A 182 15.02 -6.38 -10.72
C LEU A 182 16.28 -5.56 -10.94
N ASN A 183 17.22 -6.06 -11.76
CA ASN A 183 18.45 -5.33 -12.05
C ASN A 183 18.21 -4.14 -12.99
N MET A 184 17.26 -4.23 -13.93
CA MET A 184 16.85 -3.09 -14.76
C MET A 184 16.31 -1.93 -13.92
N LYS A 185 15.60 -2.20 -12.81
CA LYS A 185 15.17 -1.13 -11.89
C LYS A 185 16.36 -0.39 -11.27
N LEU A 186 17.45 -1.08 -10.94
CA LEU A 186 18.68 -0.45 -10.44
C LEU A 186 19.41 0.32 -11.55
N ASP A 187 19.48 -0.25 -12.75
CA ASP A 187 20.19 0.36 -13.87
C ASP A 187 19.50 1.64 -14.36
N ASN A 188 18.17 1.60 -14.52
CA ASN A 188 17.37 2.75 -14.98
C ASN A 188 17.39 3.92 -14.00
N ASP A 189 17.60 3.65 -12.70
CA ASP A 189 17.73 4.67 -11.67
C ASP A 189 19.19 5.13 -11.46
N GLY A 190 20.13 4.66 -12.30
CA GLY A 190 21.55 5.03 -12.22
C GLY A 190 22.29 4.44 -11.01
N LEU A 191 21.70 3.44 -10.34
CA LEU A 191 22.23 2.85 -9.12
C LEU A 191 23.26 1.75 -9.35
N ARG A 192 23.47 1.32 -10.61
CA ARG A 192 24.41 0.25 -10.99
C ARG A 192 25.81 0.42 -10.43
N LEU A 193 26.31 1.65 -10.31
CA LEU A 193 27.66 1.92 -9.80
C LEU A 193 27.76 1.71 -8.28
N LYS A 194 26.69 2.00 -7.54
CA LYS A 194 26.65 1.92 -6.07
C LYS A 194 26.18 0.56 -5.56
N CYS A 195 25.20 -0.03 -6.25
CA CYS A 195 24.50 -1.24 -5.84
C CYS A 195 25.06 -2.48 -6.55
N ALA A 196 25.11 -3.58 -5.82
CA ALA A 196 25.51 -4.87 -6.33
C ALA A 196 24.46 -5.43 -7.31
N LYS A 197 24.90 -6.23 -8.28
CA LYS A 197 23.99 -6.98 -9.14
C LYS A 197 23.28 -8.04 -8.29
N MET A 198 21.96 -8.05 -8.34
CA MET A 198 21.14 -9.00 -7.61
C MET A 198 21.04 -10.31 -8.38
N VAL A 199 21.24 -11.44 -7.70
CA VAL A 199 21.11 -12.79 -8.25
C VAL A 199 20.23 -13.65 -7.35
N LEU A 200 19.56 -14.67 -7.88
CA LEU A 200 18.76 -15.57 -7.05
C LEU A 200 19.65 -16.27 -6.01
N ASN A 201 19.15 -16.38 -4.79
CA ASN A 201 19.79 -17.19 -3.76
C ASN A 201 19.46 -18.68 -4.04
N PRO A 202 20.44 -19.53 -4.38
CA PRO A 202 20.19 -20.94 -4.69
C PRO A 202 19.71 -21.76 -3.49
N ASP A 203 20.01 -21.31 -2.26
CA ASP A 203 19.66 -22.00 -1.01
C ASP A 203 18.25 -21.65 -0.52
N LYS A 204 17.51 -20.82 -1.27
CA LYS A 204 16.17 -20.36 -0.92
C LYS A 204 15.16 -20.73 -1.99
N PRO A 205 13.90 -21.04 -1.61
CA PRO A 205 12.89 -21.43 -2.56
C PRO A 205 12.53 -20.27 -3.50
N PHE A 206 12.24 -20.62 -4.76
CA PHE A 206 11.61 -19.75 -5.74
C PHE A 206 10.15 -20.20 -5.88
N ILE A 207 9.25 -19.53 -5.16
CA ILE A 207 7.85 -19.93 -5.04
C ILE A 207 7.06 -19.30 -6.18
N VAL A 208 6.30 -20.13 -6.90
CA VAL A 208 5.42 -19.73 -8.00
C VAL A 208 3.99 -20.10 -7.65
N GLU A 209 3.14 -19.09 -7.63
CA GLU A 209 1.68 -19.23 -7.57
C GLU A 209 1.10 -18.56 -8.82
N TYR A 210 -0.11 -18.94 -9.23
CA TYR A 210 -0.73 -18.37 -10.43
C TYR A 210 -2.21 -18.05 -10.20
N VAL A 211 -2.71 -17.12 -11.00
CA VAL A 211 -4.14 -16.88 -11.15
C VAL A 211 -4.47 -16.73 -12.62
N MET A 212 -5.66 -17.18 -13.01
CA MET A 212 -6.20 -16.98 -14.34
C MET A 212 -7.31 -15.94 -14.28
N GLY A 213 -7.13 -14.83 -14.98
CA GLY A 213 -8.15 -13.78 -15.10
C GLY A 213 -9.33 -14.23 -15.98
N LYS A 214 -10.43 -13.47 -15.94
CA LYS A 214 -11.65 -13.74 -16.75
C LYS A 214 -11.35 -13.81 -18.25
N SER A 215 -10.36 -13.08 -18.73
CA SER A 215 -9.89 -13.08 -20.12
C SER A 215 -8.90 -14.22 -20.45
N LYS A 216 -8.78 -15.23 -19.58
CA LYS A 216 -7.81 -16.34 -19.68
C LYS A 216 -6.32 -15.92 -19.67
N ARG A 217 -6.02 -14.68 -19.26
CA ARG A 217 -4.65 -14.23 -19.00
C ARG A 217 -4.12 -14.84 -17.70
N ILE A 218 -2.85 -15.20 -17.67
CA ILE A 218 -2.23 -15.87 -16.52
C ILE A 218 -1.27 -14.89 -15.87
N VAL A 219 -1.46 -14.64 -14.58
CA VAL A 219 -0.50 -13.88 -13.78
C VAL A 219 0.15 -14.82 -12.78
N PHE A 220 1.48 -14.89 -12.84
CA PHE A 220 2.31 -15.59 -11.88
C PHE A 220 2.70 -14.64 -10.76
N LYS A 221 2.42 -15.03 -9.51
CA LYS A 221 2.95 -14.40 -8.31
C LYS A 221 4.22 -15.14 -7.91
N ILE A 222 5.33 -14.41 -7.91
CA ILE A 222 6.66 -14.91 -7.57
C ILE A 222 7.05 -14.43 -6.19
N THR A 223 7.49 -15.34 -5.32
CA THR A 223 8.20 -15.00 -4.07
C THR A 223 9.59 -15.61 -4.11
N ALA A 224 10.62 -14.78 -4.01
CA ALA A 224 12.00 -15.22 -4.19
C ALA A 224 12.96 -14.46 -3.26
N THR A 225 14.08 -15.10 -2.92
CA THR A 225 15.19 -14.47 -2.20
C THR A 225 16.39 -14.29 -3.12
N THR A 226 17.12 -13.19 -2.97
CA THR A 226 18.30 -12.88 -3.77
C THR A 226 19.52 -12.59 -2.89
N LEU A 227 20.69 -12.68 -3.52
CA LEU A 227 21.98 -12.27 -2.99
C LEU A 227 22.50 -11.06 -3.79
N PRO A 228 23.34 -10.21 -3.17
CA PRO A 228 23.70 -10.21 -1.74
C PRO A 228 22.58 -9.71 -0.81
N GLY A 229 22.71 -9.98 0.49
CA GLY A 229 21.83 -9.40 1.52
C GLY A 229 20.55 -10.17 1.85
N ASN A 230 20.36 -11.38 1.31
CA ASN A 230 19.15 -12.19 1.56
C ASN A 230 17.86 -11.39 1.36
N ALA A 231 17.83 -10.69 0.23
CA ALA A 231 16.77 -9.78 -0.12
C ALA A 231 15.54 -10.53 -0.60
N GLU A 232 14.44 -10.40 0.15
CA GLU A 232 13.18 -11.10 -0.13
C GLU A 232 12.25 -10.22 -0.96
N TYR A 233 11.71 -10.76 -2.04
CA TYR A 233 10.87 -10.04 -2.99
C TYR A 233 9.59 -10.78 -3.32
N LYS A 234 8.56 -9.99 -3.66
CA LYS A 234 7.33 -10.43 -4.31
C LYS A 234 7.17 -9.69 -5.65
N ALA A 235 6.83 -10.41 -6.71
CA ALA A 235 6.60 -9.83 -8.04
C ALA A 235 5.42 -10.52 -8.74
N PHE A 236 4.80 -9.81 -9.68
CA PHE A 236 3.74 -10.33 -10.53
C PHE A 236 4.20 -10.32 -11.98
N ILE A 237 4.20 -11.47 -12.66
CA ILE A 237 4.70 -11.64 -14.01
C ILE A 237 3.61 -12.30 -14.86
N ASN A 238 3.31 -11.76 -16.04
CA ASN A 238 2.30 -12.33 -16.94
C ASN A 238 2.83 -13.46 -17.83
N GLU A 239 1.95 -14.05 -18.63
CA GLU A 239 2.29 -15.12 -19.57
C GLU A 239 3.37 -14.73 -20.61
N ASN A 240 3.58 -13.43 -20.85
CA ASN A 240 4.60 -12.91 -21.76
C ASN A 240 5.94 -12.64 -21.07
N MET A 241 6.12 -13.12 -19.82
CA MET A 241 7.33 -12.94 -19.02
C MET A 241 7.66 -11.46 -18.73
N LYS A 242 6.63 -10.61 -18.64
CA LYS A 242 6.76 -9.19 -18.28
C LYS A 242 6.16 -8.92 -16.91
N LEU A 243 6.71 -7.96 -16.18
CA LEU A 243 6.11 -7.50 -14.92
C LEU A 243 4.73 -6.89 -15.17
N GLU A 244 3.76 -7.32 -14.38
CA GLU A 244 2.49 -6.60 -14.23
C GLU A 244 2.72 -5.33 -13.39
N ASP A 245 2.17 -4.23 -13.86
CA ASP A 245 2.27 -2.88 -13.26
C ASP A 245 3.71 -2.40 -12.97
N SER A 246 4.70 -3.00 -13.64
CA SER A 246 6.12 -2.62 -13.60
C SER A 246 6.74 -2.59 -12.19
N ASN A 247 6.20 -3.30 -11.21
CA ASN A 247 6.61 -3.18 -9.82
C ASN A 247 7.09 -4.50 -9.20
N ILE A 248 8.12 -4.40 -8.34
CA ILE A 248 8.64 -5.49 -7.50
C ILE A 248 8.61 -4.99 -6.06
N ILE A 249 8.09 -5.81 -5.16
CA ILE A 249 7.90 -5.46 -3.75
C ILE A 249 9.01 -6.09 -2.92
N ARG A 250 9.75 -5.28 -2.17
CA ARG A 250 10.72 -5.75 -1.14
C ARG A 250 9.97 -6.09 0.14
N LEU A 251 10.19 -7.29 0.68
CA LEU A 251 9.45 -7.82 1.84
C LEU A 251 10.17 -7.67 3.18
N ASN A 252 11.50 -7.50 3.16
CA ASN A 252 12.31 -7.35 4.38
C ASN A 252 13.08 -6.02 4.41
N HIS A 253 13.55 -5.64 5.59
CA HIS A 253 14.36 -4.43 5.80
C HIS A 253 15.58 -4.40 4.88
N TYR A 254 15.91 -3.18 4.42
CA TYR A 254 17.01 -2.93 3.50
C TYR A 254 17.85 -1.71 3.89
N ALA A 255 17.47 -0.95 4.92
CA ALA A 255 18.11 0.32 5.26
C ALA A 255 19.62 0.16 5.51
N GLU A 256 20.01 -0.81 6.34
CA GLU A 256 21.42 -1.14 6.62
C GLU A 256 22.20 -1.59 5.39
N GLN A 257 21.52 -2.08 4.35
CA GLN A 257 22.12 -2.58 3.12
C GLN A 257 22.22 -1.50 2.04
N ALA A 258 21.27 -0.56 2.00
CA ALA A 258 21.11 0.40 0.91
C ALA A 258 21.49 1.84 1.30
N GLU A 259 21.17 2.27 2.51
CA GLU A 259 21.30 3.67 2.93
C GLU A 259 22.75 4.08 3.23
N VAL A 260 23.66 3.12 3.24
CA VAL A 260 25.10 3.35 3.31
C VAL A 260 25.62 4.09 2.07
N CYS A 261 25.02 3.87 0.90
CA CYS A 261 25.44 4.48 -0.37
C CYS A 261 24.31 5.21 -1.11
N GLU A 262 23.04 4.92 -0.80
CA GLU A 262 21.88 5.55 -1.45
C GLU A 262 20.73 5.81 -0.45
N LYS A 263 20.50 7.08 -0.12
CA LYS A 263 19.48 7.51 0.86
C LYS A 263 18.26 8.19 0.25
N LYS A 264 18.32 8.61 -1.02
CA LYS A 264 17.32 9.48 -1.63
C LYS A 264 16.41 8.71 -2.58
N SER A 265 16.99 7.83 -3.40
CA SER A 265 16.21 7.07 -4.38
C SER A 265 15.16 6.17 -3.72
N THR A 266 14.00 6.04 -4.36
CA THR A 266 12.96 5.06 -4.01
C THR A 266 13.35 3.64 -4.45
N PHE A 267 14.23 3.52 -5.44
CA PHE A 267 14.79 2.25 -5.93
C PHE A 267 15.87 1.69 -5.00
N ARG A 268 16.30 2.44 -3.97
CA ARG A 268 17.21 1.95 -2.93
C ARG A 268 16.72 0.68 -2.24
N ARG A 269 15.40 0.42 -2.23
CA ARG A 269 14.80 -0.84 -1.73
C ARG A 269 15.30 -2.10 -2.44
N PHE A 270 15.84 -1.97 -3.65
CA PHE A 270 16.45 -3.04 -4.42
C PHE A 270 17.98 -3.11 -4.25
N CYS A 271 18.57 -2.11 -3.60
CA CYS A 271 20.00 -1.93 -3.52
C CYS A 271 20.62 -2.75 -2.39
N TYR A 272 21.76 -3.35 -2.69
CA TYR A 272 22.75 -3.73 -1.69
C TYR A 272 24.05 -3.00 -2.03
N CYS A 273 24.54 -2.14 -1.14
CA CYS A 273 25.71 -1.32 -1.41
C CYS A 273 26.95 -2.18 -1.61
N LYS A 274 27.66 -1.95 -2.72
CA LYS A 274 28.91 -2.65 -3.04
C LYS A 274 29.97 -2.47 -1.96
N SER A 275 29.96 -1.34 -1.25
CA SER A 275 30.86 -1.07 -0.12
C SER A 275 30.70 -2.04 1.05
N LEU A 276 29.59 -2.78 1.13
CA LEU A 276 29.33 -3.78 2.17
C LEU A 276 29.79 -5.19 1.76
N ILE A 277 30.12 -5.40 0.48
CA ILE A 277 30.70 -6.65 0.01
C ILE A 277 32.13 -6.70 0.54
N LYS A 278 32.35 -7.46 1.61
CA LYS A 278 33.71 -7.78 2.06
C LYS A 278 34.41 -8.51 0.93
N THR A 279 35.39 -7.85 0.32
CA THR A 279 36.33 -8.52 -0.57
C THR A 279 37.13 -9.46 0.34
N ILE A 280 36.97 -10.77 0.14
CA ILE A 280 37.96 -11.71 0.64
C ILE A 280 39.19 -11.43 -0.22
N SER A 281 40.11 -10.63 0.32
CA SER A 281 41.47 -10.48 -0.21
C SER A 281 42.25 -11.76 0.03
#